data_AF-A0A2V6FJW7-F1
#
_entry.id   AF-A0A2V6FJW7-F1
#
_cell.length_a   1.000
_cell.length_b   1.000
_cell.length_c   1.000
_cell.angle_alpha   90.00
_cell.angle_beta   90.00
_cell.angle_gamma   90.00
#
_symmetry.space_group_name_H-M   'P 1'
#
loop_
_entity.id
_entity.type
_entity.pdbx_description
1 polymer ?
#
loop_
_entity_poly.entity_id
_entity_poly.type
_entity_poly.pdbx_seq_one_letter_code
_entity_poly.pdbx_strand_id
1 'polypeptide(L)'
;TDFQTRVETAINNLVYPSYQKLIDYFQGVLPKTTTDDGVWKLTEGDAFYAYILRQNTTTKLKPDELHELGLREVARIEGEMRVLLDANGFAGQPIGTSMDKLAKDPRFLYANDDNGRNAALAEYKRLIDTALSHCGELFITVPKAKIDVRRVEAFKELTAPGGYYQGGAMDGSRPGIFFANLRDMNEVPKWSMPTLSYHEGVPGHHWQISIAYEIKGTPQFRRVIPFTAYMEGWALYSEWLAKQAGWYEGDPFGVLGRLRDELFRAVRLVVDTGIHAKRWTREQAIAYMLEKTGMGEKNVTAEIERYIVNPGQACAYKVGMLKIQELRERAQQELGNKFDQRESHDAVLKANARHCNLSLADPSHFIACR
;
A
#
# COMPACT_ATOMS: atom_id res chain seq x y z
N THR A 1 -29.71 -25.89 16.98
CA THR A 1 -31.01 -25.30 16.57
C THR A 1 -31.30 -24.01 17.32
N ASP A 2 -31.14 -23.91 18.65
CA ASP A 2 -31.38 -22.65 19.40
C ASP A 2 -30.47 -21.47 19.00
N PHE A 3 -29.16 -21.69 18.81
CA PHE A 3 -28.23 -20.59 18.53
C PHE A 3 -28.47 -19.89 17.18
N GLN A 4 -28.73 -20.65 16.10
CA GLN A 4 -28.99 -20.08 14.78
C GLN A 4 -30.26 -19.23 14.77
N THR A 5 -31.35 -19.72 15.37
CA THR A 5 -32.61 -18.97 15.51
C THR A 5 -32.41 -17.70 16.33
N ARG A 6 -31.61 -17.74 17.40
CA ARG A 6 -31.29 -16.54 18.20
C ARG A 6 -30.47 -15.52 17.42
N VAL A 7 -29.51 -15.95 16.61
CA VAL A 7 -28.74 -15.06 15.71
C VAL A 7 -29.66 -14.43 14.68
N GLU A 8 -30.51 -15.22 14.01
CA GLU A 8 -31.47 -14.72 13.03
C GLU A 8 -32.43 -13.71 13.65
N THR A 9 -32.96 -14.01 14.84
CA THR A 9 -33.83 -13.09 15.60
C THR A 9 -33.11 -11.78 15.91
N ALA A 10 -31.85 -11.83 16.35
CA ALA A 10 -31.06 -10.63 16.63
C ALA A 10 -30.79 -9.82 15.36
N ILE A 11 -30.48 -10.46 14.23
CA ILE A 11 -30.28 -9.80 12.94
C ILE A 11 -31.57 -9.08 12.51
N ASN A 12 -32.68 -9.80 12.49
CA ASN A 12 -33.96 -9.28 11.99
C ASN A 12 -34.55 -8.20 12.89
N ASN A 13 -34.43 -8.34 14.21
CA ASN A 13 -35.13 -7.45 15.15
C ASN A 13 -34.25 -6.33 15.73
N LEU A 14 -32.91 -6.45 15.65
CA LEU A 14 -31.99 -5.44 16.18
C LEU A 14 -31.08 -4.87 15.10
N VAL A 15 -30.39 -5.72 14.32
CA VAL A 15 -29.38 -5.25 13.35
C VAL A 15 -30.05 -4.50 12.19
N TYR A 16 -30.97 -5.13 11.46
CA TYR A 16 -31.61 -4.48 10.31
C TYR A 16 -32.37 -3.20 10.69
N PRO A 17 -33.17 -3.16 11.78
CA PRO A 17 -33.82 -1.92 12.19
C PRO A 17 -32.82 -0.83 12.59
N SER A 18 -31.65 -1.18 13.15
CA SER A 18 -30.62 -0.21 13.50
C SER A 18 -29.92 0.37 12.27
N TYR A 19 -29.63 -0.46 11.27
CA TYR A 19 -29.12 0.01 9.98
C TYR A 19 -30.14 0.88 9.25
N GLN A 20 -31.45 0.55 9.34
CA GLN A 20 -32.49 1.40 8.76
C GLN A 20 -32.50 2.80 9.37
N LYS A 21 -32.33 2.92 10.70
CA LYS A 21 -32.20 4.25 11.35
C LYS A 21 -31.01 5.05 10.81
N LEU A 22 -29.90 4.39 10.52
CA LEU A 22 -28.73 5.04 9.94
C LEU A 22 -28.99 5.49 8.48
N ILE A 23 -29.68 4.66 7.70
CA ILE A 23 -30.11 5.00 6.33
C ILE A 23 -31.03 6.22 6.35
N ASP A 24 -32.08 6.19 7.19
CA ASP A 24 -33.04 7.29 7.31
C ASP A 24 -32.34 8.60 7.71
N TYR A 25 -31.38 8.52 8.62
CA TYR A 25 -30.55 9.66 9.01
C TYR A 25 -29.75 10.22 7.84
N PHE A 26 -29.00 9.39 7.10
CA PHE A 26 -28.20 9.85 5.96
C PHE A 26 -29.06 10.34 4.79
N GLN A 27 -30.25 9.77 4.56
CA GLN A 27 -31.22 10.30 3.60
C GLN A 27 -31.68 11.70 3.97
N GLY A 28 -31.87 12.00 5.26
CA GLY A 28 -32.18 13.35 5.74
C GLY A 28 -31.00 14.35 5.66
N VAL A 29 -29.77 13.84 5.65
CA VAL A 29 -28.55 14.66 5.47
C VAL A 29 -28.26 14.93 4.00
N LEU A 30 -28.60 14.00 3.10
CA LEU A 30 -28.23 14.05 1.68
C LEU A 30 -28.58 15.37 0.97
N PRO A 31 -29.75 16.00 1.16
CA PRO A 31 -30.06 17.29 0.51
C PRO A 31 -29.21 18.47 0.99
N LYS A 32 -28.43 18.30 2.06
CA LYS A 32 -27.57 19.33 2.67
C LYS A 32 -26.10 19.18 2.26
N THR A 33 -25.74 18.14 1.52
CA THR A 33 -24.36 17.91 1.08
C THR A 33 -24.02 18.79 -0.10
N THR A 34 -22.72 19.01 -0.33
CA THR A 34 -22.20 19.73 -1.50
C THR A 34 -21.33 18.80 -2.34
N THR A 35 -21.04 19.22 -3.56
CA THR A 35 -20.04 18.58 -4.44
C THR A 35 -18.63 19.13 -4.23
N ASP A 36 -18.39 19.86 -3.14
CA ASP A 36 -17.04 20.25 -2.76
C ASP A 36 -16.37 19.04 -2.13
N ASP A 37 -15.36 18.48 -2.76
CA ASP A 37 -14.79 17.19 -2.36
C ASP A 37 -13.72 17.29 -1.27
N GLY A 38 -13.13 18.48 -1.09
CA GLY A 38 -12.05 18.67 -0.13
C GLY A 38 -12.51 19.15 1.25
N VAL A 39 -11.74 18.80 2.27
CA VAL A 39 -11.99 19.24 3.66
C VAL A 39 -11.80 20.74 3.87
N TRP A 40 -11.19 21.45 2.91
CA TRP A 40 -11.12 22.91 2.85
C TRP A 40 -12.50 23.59 2.94
N LYS A 41 -13.59 22.87 2.60
CA LYS A 41 -14.97 23.36 2.74
C LYS A 41 -15.45 23.48 4.19
N LEU A 42 -14.77 22.79 5.11
CA LEU A 42 -15.13 22.77 6.53
C LEU A 42 -14.60 24.03 7.23
N THR A 43 -15.20 24.38 8.36
CA THR A 43 -14.63 25.39 9.26
C THR A 43 -13.24 24.93 9.70
N GLU A 44 -12.23 25.80 9.54
CA GLU A 44 -10.81 25.47 9.77
C GLU A 44 -10.27 24.30 8.93
N GLY A 45 -10.85 24.06 7.75
CA GLY A 45 -10.52 22.94 6.86
C GLY A 45 -9.04 22.82 6.51
N ASP A 46 -8.36 23.94 6.22
CA ASP A 46 -6.93 23.95 5.90
C ASP A 46 -6.06 23.51 7.10
N ALA A 47 -6.40 23.99 8.30
CA ALA A 47 -5.71 23.59 9.53
C ALA A 47 -5.98 22.12 9.89
N PHE A 48 -7.21 21.67 9.70
CA PHE A 48 -7.58 20.26 9.85
C PHE A 48 -6.80 19.36 8.89
N TYR A 49 -6.71 19.73 7.61
CA TYR A 49 -5.96 18.96 6.63
C TYR A 49 -4.46 18.90 6.96
N ALA A 50 -3.84 20.03 7.31
CA ALA A 50 -2.44 20.05 7.73
C ALA A 50 -2.19 19.15 8.96
N TYR A 51 -3.12 19.14 9.92
CA TYR A 51 -3.04 18.28 11.10
C TYR A 51 -3.15 16.79 10.74
N ILE A 52 -4.20 16.39 10.01
CA ILE A 52 -4.41 15.00 9.62
C ILE A 52 -3.29 14.49 8.70
N LEU A 53 -2.79 15.33 7.79
CA LEU A 53 -1.66 15.00 6.93
C LEU A 53 -0.40 14.73 7.75
N ARG A 54 -0.14 15.54 8.78
CA ARG A 54 0.95 15.30 9.75
C ARG A 54 0.74 14.02 10.55
N GLN A 55 -0.48 13.72 10.99
CA GLN A 55 -0.77 12.48 11.74
C GLN A 55 -0.51 11.24 10.88
N ASN A 56 -0.95 11.24 9.61
CA ASN A 56 -0.77 10.11 8.70
C ASN A 56 0.67 9.94 8.22
N THR A 57 1.34 11.04 7.86
CA THR A 57 2.70 11.01 7.31
C THR A 57 3.78 10.99 8.40
N THR A 58 3.46 11.41 9.62
CA THR A 58 4.41 11.66 10.73
C THR A 58 5.51 12.67 10.40
N THR A 59 5.30 13.50 9.37
CA THR A 59 6.22 14.58 8.95
C THR A 59 5.65 15.97 9.25
N LYS A 60 6.46 17.01 9.05
CA LYS A 60 6.03 18.41 9.11
C LYS A 60 5.83 19.03 7.71
N LEU A 61 5.84 18.21 6.66
CA LEU A 61 5.66 18.68 5.29
C LEU A 61 4.28 19.33 5.15
N LYS A 62 4.25 20.52 4.54
CA LYS A 62 3.02 21.23 4.23
C LYS A 62 2.35 20.62 3.00
N PRO A 63 1.02 20.77 2.84
CA PRO A 63 0.29 20.31 1.66
C PRO A 63 0.94 20.68 0.33
N ASP A 64 1.40 21.92 0.18
CA ASP A 64 2.03 22.40 -1.05
C ASP A 64 3.38 21.73 -1.32
N GLU A 65 4.22 21.58 -0.29
CA GLU A 65 5.51 20.90 -0.41
C GLU A 65 5.31 19.43 -0.82
N LEU A 66 4.24 18.82 -0.31
CA LEU A 66 3.90 17.44 -0.60
C LEU A 66 3.30 17.24 -1.99
N HIS A 67 2.49 18.20 -2.46
CA HIS A 67 1.99 18.22 -3.84
C HIS A 67 3.16 18.27 -4.84
N GLU A 68 4.08 19.20 -4.62
CA GLU A 68 5.28 19.34 -5.46
C GLU A 68 6.19 18.11 -5.39
N LEU A 69 6.32 17.49 -4.21
CA LEU A 69 7.02 16.21 -4.07
C LEU A 69 6.35 15.11 -4.91
N GLY A 70 5.02 15.03 -4.88
CA GLY A 70 4.24 14.12 -5.70
C GLY A 70 4.51 14.31 -7.20
N LEU A 71 4.46 15.54 -7.69
CA LEU A 71 4.74 15.86 -9.09
C LEU A 71 6.16 15.45 -9.52
N ARG A 72 7.17 15.71 -8.67
CA ARG A 72 8.55 15.30 -8.95
C ARG A 72 8.70 13.78 -9.00
N GLU A 73 8.10 13.06 -8.06
CA GLU A 73 8.17 11.60 -8.02
C GLU A 73 7.41 10.96 -9.18
N VAL A 74 6.26 11.52 -9.58
CA VAL A 74 5.55 11.12 -10.81
C VAL A 74 6.48 11.24 -12.01
N ALA A 75 7.10 12.41 -12.22
CA ALA A 75 8.00 12.64 -13.35
C ALA A 75 9.22 11.70 -13.35
N ARG A 76 9.83 11.46 -12.18
CA ARG A 76 10.97 10.52 -12.06
C ARG A 76 10.56 9.10 -12.47
N ILE A 77 9.44 8.61 -11.93
CA ILE A 77 8.99 7.23 -12.17
C ILE A 77 8.53 7.08 -13.62
N GLU A 78 7.83 8.06 -14.19
CA GLU A 78 7.46 8.05 -15.62
C GLU A 78 8.70 7.99 -16.53
N GLY A 79 9.80 8.67 -16.15
CA GLY A 79 11.07 8.59 -16.86
C GLY A 79 11.67 7.17 -16.86
N GLU A 80 11.68 6.49 -15.72
CA GLU A 80 12.14 5.09 -15.60
C GLU A 80 11.23 4.13 -16.38
N MET A 81 9.91 4.31 -16.27
CA MET A 81 8.93 3.52 -17.02
C MET A 81 9.10 3.72 -18.52
N ARG A 82 9.40 4.95 -18.97
CA ARG A 82 9.57 5.26 -20.38
C ARG A 82 10.67 4.44 -21.03
N VAL A 83 11.83 4.34 -20.38
CA VAL A 83 12.96 3.53 -20.88
C VAL A 83 12.52 2.08 -21.13
N LEU A 84 11.80 1.48 -20.18
CA LEU A 84 11.33 0.10 -20.30
C LEU A 84 10.20 -0.04 -21.33
N LEU A 85 9.26 0.89 -21.38
CA LEU A 85 8.15 0.86 -22.32
C LEU A 85 8.63 1.03 -23.77
N ASP A 86 9.57 1.93 -24.02
CA ASP A 86 10.17 2.13 -25.34
C ASP A 86 10.89 0.87 -25.80
N ALA A 87 11.68 0.23 -24.93
CA ALA A 87 12.36 -1.03 -25.20
C ALA A 87 11.42 -2.22 -25.44
N ASN A 88 10.15 -2.12 -25.03
CA ASN A 88 9.16 -3.19 -25.12
C ASN A 88 7.99 -2.85 -26.08
N GLY A 89 8.21 -1.95 -27.04
CA GLY A 89 7.28 -1.73 -28.17
C GLY A 89 6.20 -0.67 -27.93
N PHE A 90 6.34 0.16 -26.89
CA PHE A 90 5.41 1.24 -26.57
C PHE A 90 6.02 2.64 -26.80
N ALA A 91 6.99 2.73 -27.70
CA ALA A 91 7.68 3.98 -28.04
C ALA A 91 6.70 5.09 -28.43
N GLY A 92 6.89 6.28 -27.85
CA GLY A 92 6.09 7.49 -28.13
C GLY A 92 4.65 7.49 -27.61
N GLN A 93 4.20 6.43 -26.93
CA GLN A 93 2.86 6.36 -26.34
C GLN A 93 2.84 6.91 -24.90
N PRO A 94 1.75 7.57 -24.45
CA PRO A 94 1.59 7.97 -23.05
C PRO A 94 1.73 6.77 -22.09
N ILE A 95 2.24 7.03 -20.88
CA ILE A 95 2.46 5.98 -19.86
C ILE A 95 1.16 5.26 -19.55
N GLY A 96 0.09 5.98 -19.19
CA GLY A 96 -1.20 5.37 -18.87
C GLY A 96 -1.77 4.53 -20.01
N THR A 97 -1.70 5.02 -21.25
CA THR A 97 -2.13 4.25 -22.43
C THR A 97 -1.31 2.98 -22.64
N SER A 98 0.00 3.05 -22.41
CA SER A 98 0.90 1.91 -22.54
C SER A 98 0.59 0.85 -21.48
N MET A 99 0.36 1.26 -20.23
CA MET A 99 0.03 0.35 -19.13
C MET A 99 -1.37 -0.26 -19.28
N ASP A 100 -2.37 0.48 -19.76
CA ASP A 100 -3.70 -0.06 -20.06
C ASP A 100 -3.64 -1.16 -21.14
N LYS A 101 -2.86 -0.93 -22.22
CA LYS A 101 -2.62 -1.95 -23.25
C LYS A 101 -1.92 -3.18 -22.69
N LEU A 102 -0.91 -2.99 -21.86
CA LEU A 102 -0.18 -4.09 -21.22
C LEU A 102 -1.06 -4.91 -20.27
N ALA A 103 -1.99 -4.26 -19.57
CA ALA A 103 -2.96 -4.92 -18.69
C ALA A 103 -3.95 -5.81 -19.47
N LYS A 104 -4.21 -5.49 -20.74
CA LYS A 104 -5.13 -6.24 -21.62
C LYS A 104 -4.44 -7.26 -22.51
N ASP A 105 -3.11 -7.36 -22.46
CA ASP A 105 -2.34 -8.28 -23.29
C ASP A 105 -2.53 -9.73 -22.80
N PRO A 106 -3.04 -10.65 -23.64
CA PRO A 106 -3.32 -12.04 -23.26
C PRO A 106 -2.11 -12.79 -22.68
N ARG A 107 -0.87 -12.39 -23.01
CA ARG A 107 0.35 -12.99 -22.45
C ARG A 107 0.39 -12.90 -20.92
N PHE A 108 -0.14 -11.81 -20.37
CA PHE A 108 -0.09 -11.51 -18.95
C PHE A 108 -1.38 -11.86 -18.19
N LEU A 109 -2.35 -12.47 -18.86
CA LEU A 109 -3.62 -12.81 -18.24
C LEU A 109 -3.70 -14.31 -17.92
N TYR A 110 -4.50 -14.62 -16.90
CA TYR A 110 -4.99 -15.96 -16.63
C TYR A 110 -6.41 -16.10 -17.21
N ALA A 111 -6.86 -17.33 -17.45
CA ALA A 111 -8.25 -17.58 -17.79
C ALA A 111 -9.18 -17.11 -16.66
N ASN A 112 -10.33 -16.53 -16.98
CA ASN A 112 -11.27 -16.00 -15.97
C ASN A 112 -12.19 -17.11 -15.41
N ASP A 113 -11.60 -18.21 -14.97
CA ASP A 113 -12.26 -19.40 -14.43
C ASP A 113 -11.50 -19.93 -13.20
N ASP A 114 -12.00 -20.99 -12.58
CA ASP A 114 -11.37 -21.53 -11.36
C ASP A 114 -9.98 -22.11 -11.62
N ASN A 115 -9.67 -22.56 -12.84
CA ASN A 115 -8.32 -23.01 -13.20
C ASN A 115 -7.34 -21.84 -13.21
N GLY A 116 -7.72 -20.70 -13.81
CA GLY A 116 -6.91 -19.49 -13.80
C GLY A 116 -6.73 -18.92 -12.40
N ARG A 117 -7.78 -18.93 -11.56
CA ARG A 117 -7.69 -18.53 -10.15
C ARG A 117 -6.73 -19.42 -9.35
N ASN A 118 -6.81 -20.74 -9.54
CA ASN A 118 -5.91 -21.69 -8.90
C ASN A 118 -4.46 -21.50 -9.37
N ALA A 119 -4.24 -21.24 -10.66
CA ALA A 119 -2.92 -20.95 -11.20
C ALA A 119 -2.33 -19.65 -10.64
N ALA A 120 -3.11 -18.58 -10.55
CA ALA A 120 -2.67 -17.33 -9.95
C ALA A 120 -2.36 -17.49 -8.44
N LEU A 121 -3.19 -18.24 -7.71
CA LEU A 121 -2.94 -18.52 -6.30
C LEU A 121 -1.65 -19.34 -6.10
N ALA A 122 -1.39 -20.32 -6.95
CA ALA A 122 -0.15 -21.09 -6.95
C ALA A 122 1.07 -20.21 -7.25
N GLU A 123 0.95 -19.28 -8.20
CA GLU A 123 2.03 -18.35 -8.53
C GLU A 123 2.33 -17.38 -7.37
N TYR A 124 1.31 -16.83 -6.70
CA TYR A 124 1.53 -16.03 -5.49
C TYR A 124 2.28 -16.81 -4.41
N LYS A 125 1.93 -18.08 -4.18
CA LYS A 125 2.66 -18.95 -3.24
C LYS A 125 4.12 -19.14 -3.66
N ARG A 126 4.37 -19.44 -4.93
CA ARG A 126 5.72 -19.59 -5.48
C ARG A 126 6.55 -18.31 -5.31
N LEU A 127 5.95 -17.14 -5.54
CA LEU A 127 6.60 -15.83 -5.36
C LEU A 127 6.97 -15.58 -3.89
N ILE A 128 6.09 -15.95 -2.95
CA ILE A 128 6.37 -15.86 -1.51
C ILE A 128 7.50 -16.82 -1.10
N ASP A 129 7.45 -18.08 -1.55
CA ASP A 129 8.49 -19.07 -1.25
C ASP A 129 9.86 -18.64 -1.81
N THR A 130 9.86 -18.06 -3.02
CA THR A 130 11.07 -17.49 -3.64
C THR A 130 11.58 -16.29 -2.85
N ALA A 131 10.71 -15.36 -2.44
CA ALA A 131 11.11 -14.23 -1.61
C ALA A 131 11.71 -14.67 -0.27
N LEU A 132 11.14 -15.71 0.36
CA LEU A 132 11.65 -16.28 1.60
C LEU A 132 13.08 -16.82 1.46
N SER A 133 13.40 -17.48 0.34
CA SER A 133 14.75 -18.03 0.12
C SER A 133 15.82 -16.96 -0.07
N HIS A 134 15.45 -15.78 -0.58
CA HIS A 134 16.37 -14.64 -0.77
C HIS A 134 16.52 -13.73 0.46
N CYS A 135 15.63 -13.82 1.45
CA CYS A 135 15.62 -12.89 2.58
C CYS A 135 16.87 -12.94 3.47
N GLY A 136 17.61 -14.06 3.50
CA GLY A 136 18.82 -14.19 4.31
C GLY A 136 19.95 -13.21 3.93
N GLU A 137 19.95 -12.73 2.68
CA GLU A 137 20.91 -11.74 2.18
C GLU A 137 20.57 -10.31 2.63
N LEU A 138 19.30 -10.06 2.95
CA LEU A 138 18.76 -8.74 3.21
C LEU A 138 18.40 -8.51 4.68
N PHE A 139 18.19 -9.55 5.48
CA PHE A 139 17.67 -9.41 6.85
C PHE A 139 18.43 -10.26 7.86
N ILE A 140 18.75 -9.65 9.01
CA ILE A 140 19.29 -10.38 10.18
C ILE A 140 18.16 -11.10 10.92
N THR A 141 17.07 -10.39 11.19
CA THR A 141 15.92 -10.94 11.91
C THR A 141 14.94 -11.57 10.91
N VAL A 142 14.68 -12.85 11.12
CA VAL A 142 13.66 -13.63 10.39
C VAL A 142 12.49 -13.90 11.34
N PRO A 143 11.23 -13.55 10.98
CA PRO A 143 10.07 -13.85 11.81
C PRO A 143 9.83 -15.36 11.90
N LYS A 144 9.31 -15.82 13.03
CA LYS A 144 8.87 -17.21 13.23
C LYS A 144 7.47 -17.46 12.68
N ALA A 145 6.63 -16.43 12.64
CA ALA A 145 5.29 -16.53 12.10
C ALA A 145 5.35 -17.02 10.65
N LYS A 146 4.50 -18.01 10.33
CA LYS A 146 4.34 -18.49 8.95
C LYS A 146 3.42 -17.55 8.17
N ILE A 147 3.52 -17.59 6.84
CA ILE A 147 2.60 -16.94 5.91
C ILE A 147 1.85 -18.00 5.10
N ASP A 148 0.57 -17.74 4.86
CA ASP A 148 -0.28 -18.47 3.92
C ASP A 148 -0.80 -17.50 2.86
N VAL A 149 -1.14 -17.99 1.68
CA VAL A 149 -1.77 -17.20 0.62
C VAL A 149 -3.14 -17.79 0.32
N ARG A 150 -4.18 -16.95 0.40
CA ARG A 150 -5.58 -17.34 0.22
C ARG A 150 -6.29 -16.44 -0.77
N ARG A 151 -7.27 -17.01 -1.47
CA ARG A 151 -8.25 -16.20 -2.21
C ARG A 151 -9.17 -15.50 -1.21
N VAL A 152 -9.51 -14.24 -1.46
CA VAL A 152 -10.62 -13.58 -0.77
C VAL A 152 -11.90 -14.39 -0.95
N GLU A 153 -12.68 -14.55 0.11
CA GLU A 153 -13.92 -15.33 0.04
C GLU A 153 -14.94 -14.69 -0.92
N ALA A 154 -15.66 -15.52 -1.68
CA ALA A 154 -16.57 -15.06 -2.74
C ALA A 154 -17.64 -14.06 -2.25
N PHE A 155 -18.08 -14.18 -1.01
CA PHE A 155 -19.07 -13.25 -0.44
C PHE A 155 -18.49 -11.88 -0.05
N LYS A 156 -17.15 -11.71 -0.07
CA LYS A 156 -16.44 -10.46 0.24
C LYS A 156 -15.70 -9.86 -0.97
N GLU A 157 -15.42 -10.65 -2.00
CA GLU A 157 -14.46 -10.27 -3.06
C GLU A 157 -14.87 -9.01 -3.85
N LEU A 158 -16.17 -8.72 -3.96
CA LEU A 158 -16.67 -7.53 -4.65
C LEU A 158 -16.32 -6.21 -3.94
N THR A 159 -16.17 -6.23 -2.61
CA THR A 159 -15.88 -5.03 -1.80
C THR A 159 -14.47 -5.04 -1.20
N ALA A 160 -13.74 -6.14 -1.37
CA ALA A 160 -12.35 -6.25 -0.94
C ALA A 160 -11.38 -5.54 -1.91
N PRO A 161 -10.22 -5.06 -1.42
CA PRO A 161 -9.15 -4.55 -2.28
C PRO A 161 -8.52 -5.67 -3.13
N GLY A 162 -7.63 -5.33 -4.06
CA GLY A 162 -6.94 -6.30 -4.94
C GLY A 162 -6.09 -7.32 -4.18
N GLY A 163 -5.55 -6.92 -3.03
CA GLY A 163 -4.91 -7.80 -2.06
C GLY A 163 -4.84 -7.11 -0.70
N TYR A 164 -4.65 -7.90 0.36
CA TYR A 164 -4.37 -7.37 1.70
C TYR A 164 -3.73 -8.43 2.59
N TYR A 165 -2.94 -7.99 3.56
CA TYR A 165 -2.36 -8.84 4.58
C TYR A 165 -3.17 -8.82 5.89
N GLN A 166 -3.41 -10.02 6.44
CA GLN A 166 -3.91 -10.22 7.79
C GLN A 166 -2.80 -10.74 8.69
N GLY A 167 -2.53 -10.02 9.78
CA GLY A 167 -1.59 -10.44 10.80
C GLY A 167 -1.92 -11.80 11.44
N GLY A 168 -0.88 -12.60 11.67
CA GLY A 168 -0.97 -13.85 12.43
C GLY A 168 -1.40 -13.61 13.88
N ALA A 169 -1.89 -14.66 14.54
CA ALA A 169 -2.19 -14.58 15.97
C ALA A 169 -0.89 -14.48 16.77
N MET A 170 -0.83 -13.59 17.77
CA MET A 170 0.39 -13.36 18.56
C MET A 170 0.84 -14.59 19.37
N ASP A 171 -0.08 -15.52 19.63
CA ASP A 171 0.19 -16.81 20.29
C ASP A 171 0.64 -17.91 19.30
N GLY A 172 0.71 -17.62 18.01
CA GLY A 172 1.08 -18.56 16.95
C GLY A 172 -0.03 -19.50 16.49
N SER A 173 -1.25 -19.38 17.03
CA SER A 173 -2.38 -20.27 16.69
C SER A 173 -2.88 -20.13 15.24
N ARG A 174 -2.60 -18.99 14.59
CA ARG A 174 -2.97 -18.70 13.20
C ARG A 174 -1.78 -18.05 12.47
N PRO A 175 -1.42 -18.49 11.25
CA PRO A 175 -0.40 -17.83 10.44
C PRO A 175 -0.85 -16.44 10.00
N GLY A 176 0.10 -15.63 9.53
CA GLY A 176 -0.23 -14.48 8.70
C GLY A 176 -0.84 -14.94 7.38
N ILE A 177 -1.75 -14.15 6.81
CA ILE A 177 -2.43 -14.50 5.57
C ILE A 177 -2.32 -13.34 4.59
N PHE A 178 -1.70 -13.57 3.43
CA PHE A 178 -1.86 -12.71 2.27
C PHE A 178 -3.13 -13.15 1.52
N PHE A 179 -4.15 -12.30 1.53
CA PHE A 179 -5.35 -12.49 0.74
C PHE A 179 -5.19 -11.85 -0.64
N ALA A 180 -5.31 -12.65 -1.69
CA ALA A 180 -5.38 -12.20 -3.07
C ALA A 180 -6.83 -12.17 -3.55
N ASN A 181 -7.27 -11.05 -4.12
CA ASN A 181 -8.60 -10.93 -4.68
C ASN A 181 -8.60 -11.39 -6.14
N LEU A 182 -9.29 -12.50 -6.40
CA LEU A 182 -9.32 -13.16 -7.72
C LEU A 182 -10.74 -13.13 -8.31
N ARG A 183 -11.51 -12.08 -8.02
CA ARG A 183 -12.88 -11.90 -8.53
C ARG A 183 -12.91 -11.87 -10.06
N ASP A 184 -11.95 -11.14 -10.64
CA ASP A 184 -11.78 -10.96 -12.08
C ASP A 184 -10.30 -11.09 -12.40
N MET A 185 -9.94 -12.09 -13.23
CA MET A 185 -8.55 -12.35 -13.59
C MET A 185 -7.94 -11.28 -14.48
N ASN A 186 -8.75 -10.37 -15.06
CA ASN A 186 -8.24 -9.19 -15.76
C ASN A 186 -7.67 -8.12 -14.81
N GLU A 187 -8.00 -8.19 -13.52
CA GLU A 187 -7.46 -7.28 -12.50
C GLU A 187 -6.12 -7.77 -11.93
N VAL A 188 -5.69 -8.99 -12.29
CA VAL A 188 -4.50 -9.67 -11.74
C VAL A 188 -3.50 -10.01 -12.85
N PRO A 189 -2.94 -9.01 -13.55
CA PRO A 189 -1.97 -9.28 -14.60
C PRO A 189 -0.67 -9.83 -13.99
N LYS A 190 -0.09 -10.84 -14.64
CA LYS A 190 1.12 -11.55 -14.17
C LYS A 190 2.28 -10.63 -13.80
N TRP A 191 2.49 -9.56 -14.57
CA TRP A 191 3.55 -8.58 -14.33
C TRP A 191 3.38 -7.79 -13.02
N SER A 192 2.18 -7.72 -12.45
CA SER A 192 1.92 -7.04 -11.18
C SER A 192 2.05 -7.94 -9.96
N MET A 193 2.03 -9.26 -10.15
CA MET A 193 1.99 -10.21 -9.05
C MET A 193 3.24 -10.17 -8.15
N PRO A 194 4.48 -10.05 -8.68
CA PRO A 194 5.66 -9.99 -7.82
C PRO A 194 5.62 -8.81 -6.85
N THR A 195 5.29 -7.60 -7.33
CA THR A 195 5.28 -6.41 -6.48
C THR A 195 4.23 -6.52 -5.36
N LEU A 196 3.04 -7.04 -5.67
CA LEU A 196 2.01 -7.27 -4.65
C LEU A 196 2.43 -8.35 -3.63
N SER A 197 3.06 -9.44 -4.08
CA SER A 197 3.62 -10.46 -3.20
C SER A 197 4.65 -9.90 -2.22
N TYR A 198 5.51 -9.00 -2.69
CA TYR A 198 6.54 -8.39 -1.85
C TYR A 198 5.94 -7.35 -0.89
N HIS A 199 4.90 -6.64 -1.32
CA HIS A 199 4.17 -5.67 -0.51
C HIS A 199 3.40 -6.32 0.65
N GLU A 200 2.53 -7.26 0.35
CA GLU A 200 1.65 -7.90 1.35
C GLU A 200 2.37 -8.99 2.15
N GLY A 201 3.30 -9.67 1.51
CA GLY A 201 4.02 -10.79 2.07
C GLY A 201 5.44 -10.44 2.46
N VAL A 202 6.39 -11.00 1.72
CA VAL A 202 7.80 -11.05 2.08
C VAL A 202 8.62 -10.22 1.09
N PRO A 203 9.38 -9.20 1.52
CA PRO A 203 9.64 -8.79 2.91
C PRO A 203 8.76 -7.63 3.40
N GLY A 204 7.58 -7.40 2.83
CA GLY A 204 6.66 -6.32 3.22
C GLY A 204 5.90 -6.56 4.52
N HIS A 205 4.57 -6.45 4.48
CA HIS A 205 3.71 -6.44 5.66
C HIS A 205 3.86 -7.68 6.55
N HIS A 206 3.90 -8.88 5.96
CA HIS A 206 4.10 -10.09 6.76
C HIS A 206 5.40 -10.02 7.57
N TRP A 207 6.50 -9.65 6.92
CA TRP A 207 7.80 -9.60 7.56
C TRP A 207 7.82 -8.57 8.70
N GLN A 208 7.33 -7.36 8.42
CA GLN A 208 7.35 -6.24 9.36
C GLN A 208 6.41 -6.43 10.56
N ILE A 209 5.17 -6.86 10.33
CA ILE A 209 4.19 -7.05 11.42
C ILE A 209 4.58 -8.24 12.29
N SER A 210 5.04 -9.34 11.69
CA SER A 210 5.43 -10.54 12.45
C SER A 210 6.62 -10.26 13.36
N ILE A 211 7.64 -9.54 12.86
CA ILE A 211 8.77 -9.10 13.70
C ILE A 211 8.27 -8.24 14.86
N ALA A 212 7.39 -7.27 14.61
CA ALA A 212 6.86 -6.40 15.66
C ALA A 212 6.14 -7.20 16.77
N TYR A 213 5.37 -8.23 16.42
CA TYR A 213 4.67 -9.07 17.39
C TYR A 213 5.63 -9.93 18.23
N GLU A 214 6.72 -10.39 17.63
CA GLU A 214 7.69 -11.30 18.24
C GLU A 214 8.75 -10.60 19.11
N ILE A 215 8.87 -9.27 19.03
CA ILE A 215 9.82 -8.51 19.86
C ILE A 215 9.45 -8.63 21.35
N LYS A 216 10.42 -9.12 22.13
CA LYS A 216 10.33 -9.25 23.59
C LYS A 216 10.78 -7.98 24.31
N GLY A 217 10.39 -7.82 25.57
CA GLY A 217 10.83 -6.70 26.43
C GLY A 217 10.22 -5.35 26.05
N THR A 218 9.18 -5.33 25.22
CA THR A 218 8.49 -4.12 24.74
C THR A 218 7.04 -4.11 25.22
N PRO A 219 6.49 -2.97 25.68
CA PRO A 219 5.07 -2.84 26.02
C PRO A 219 4.16 -3.27 24.87
N GLN A 220 3.06 -3.98 25.18
CA GLN A 220 2.18 -4.54 24.15
C GLN A 220 1.65 -3.50 23.16
N PHE A 221 1.30 -2.30 23.63
CA PHE A 221 0.77 -1.25 22.76
C PHE A 221 1.74 -0.86 21.64
N ARG A 222 3.06 -0.84 21.88
CA ARG A 222 4.05 -0.53 20.84
C ARG A 222 4.16 -1.59 19.74
N ARG A 223 3.72 -2.82 20.04
CA ARG A 223 3.69 -3.90 19.05
C ARG A 223 2.46 -3.86 18.14
N VAL A 224 1.42 -3.10 18.51
CA VAL A 224 0.12 -3.11 17.82
C VAL A 224 -0.40 -1.75 17.39
N ILE A 225 0.17 -0.63 17.86
CA ILE A 225 -0.22 0.70 17.39
C ILE A 225 0.20 0.87 15.92
N PRO A 226 -0.75 1.15 15.01
CA PRO A 226 -0.45 1.33 13.60
C PRO A 226 0.08 2.75 13.35
N PHE A 227 1.24 2.85 12.71
CA PHE A 227 1.73 4.10 12.13
C PHE A 227 1.75 3.94 10.61
N THR A 228 0.77 4.54 9.93
CA THR A 228 0.52 4.33 8.50
C THR A 228 1.77 4.57 7.66
N ALA A 229 2.47 5.69 7.84
CA ALA A 229 3.68 5.99 7.07
C ALA A 229 4.79 4.96 7.28
N TYR A 230 4.96 4.43 8.49
CA TYR A 230 5.95 3.39 8.75
C TYR A 230 5.55 2.06 8.10
N MET A 231 4.31 1.62 8.29
CA MET A 231 3.84 0.31 7.78
C MET A 231 3.77 0.28 6.27
N GLU A 232 3.13 1.28 5.67
CA GLU A 232 2.93 1.37 4.22
C GLU A 232 4.21 1.79 3.50
N GLY A 233 5.00 2.67 4.14
CA GLY A 233 6.31 3.05 3.65
C GLY A 233 7.28 1.87 3.63
N TRP A 234 7.24 1.00 4.65
CA TRP A 234 8.03 -0.23 4.67
C TRP A 234 7.65 -1.17 3.53
N ALA A 235 6.36 -1.46 3.34
CA ALA A 235 5.90 -2.35 2.28
C ALA A 235 6.30 -1.83 0.89
N LEU A 236 6.12 -0.54 0.63
CA LEU A 236 6.54 0.09 -0.63
C LEU A 236 8.07 0.16 -0.79
N TYR A 237 8.82 0.37 0.30
CA TYR A 237 10.28 0.27 0.30
C TYR A 237 10.74 -1.16 -0.05
N SER A 238 10.07 -2.19 0.46
CA SER A 238 10.36 -3.60 0.18
C SER A 238 10.18 -3.95 -1.30
N GLU A 239 9.17 -3.39 -1.96
CA GLU A 239 8.99 -3.53 -3.42
C GLU A 239 10.19 -2.95 -4.21
N TRP A 240 10.65 -1.76 -3.84
CA TRP A 240 11.84 -1.14 -4.41
C TRP A 240 13.11 -1.95 -4.10
N LEU A 241 13.24 -2.43 -2.86
CA LEU A 241 14.38 -3.21 -2.40
C LEU A 241 14.53 -4.51 -3.19
N ALA A 242 13.43 -5.22 -3.46
CA ALA A 242 13.45 -6.44 -4.27
C ALA A 242 14.09 -6.20 -5.65
N LYS A 243 13.80 -5.05 -6.29
CA LYS A 243 14.49 -4.65 -7.54
C LYS A 243 15.97 -4.37 -7.31
N GLN A 244 16.36 -3.69 -6.25
CA GLN A 244 17.78 -3.41 -5.99
C GLN A 244 18.57 -4.68 -5.65
N ALA A 245 17.91 -5.68 -5.08
CA ALA A 245 18.46 -6.99 -4.77
C ALA A 245 18.45 -7.96 -5.97
N GLY A 246 18.02 -7.53 -7.15
CA GLY A 246 18.05 -8.35 -8.37
C GLY A 246 16.89 -9.34 -8.51
N TRP A 247 15.84 -9.27 -7.69
CA TRP A 247 14.74 -10.26 -7.72
C TRP A 247 13.88 -10.22 -9.00
N TYR A 248 14.07 -9.19 -9.82
CA TYR A 248 13.43 -9.02 -11.12
C TYR A 248 14.39 -9.25 -12.30
N GLU A 249 15.55 -9.87 -12.07
CA GLU A 249 16.52 -10.14 -13.13
C GLU A 249 15.86 -10.94 -14.27
N GLY A 250 15.98 -10.43 -15.51
CA GLY A 250 15.33 -11.02 -16.68
C GLY A 250 13.83 -10.74 -16.83
N ASP A 251 13.20 -9.99 -15.93
CA ASP A 251 11.76 -9.67 -15.98
C ASP A 251 11.48 -8.16 -16.09
N PRO A 252 11.63 -7.54 -17.28
CA PRO A 252 11.37 -6.12 -17.47
C PRO A 252 9.90 -5.75 -17.25
N PHE A 253 8.96 -6.68 -17.45
CA PHE A 253 7.53 -6.43 -17.23
C PHE A 253 7.19 -6.44 -15.74
N GLY A 254 7.80 -7.32 -14.94
CA GLY A 254 7.73 -7.25 -13.48
C GLY A 254 8.27 -5.93 -12.92
N VAL A 255 9.38 -5.43 -13.47
CA VAL A 255 9.91 -4.10 -13.10
C VAL A 255 8.92 -2.98 -13.47
N LEU A 256 8.26 -3.07 -14.63
CA LEU A 256 7.19 -2.15 -15.01
C LEU A 256 5.99 -2.23 -14.05
N GLY A 257 5.61 -3.43 -13.59
CA GLY A 257 4.57 -3.61 -12.58
C GLY A 257 4.90 -2.91 -11.28
N ARG A 258 6.12 -3.11 -10.78
CA ARG A 258 6.64 -2.43 -9.59
C ARG A 258 6.66 -0.91 -9.75
N LEU A 259 7.14 -0.40 -10.89
CA LEU A 259 7.15 1.04 -11.18
C LEU A 259 5.73 1.61 -11.28
N ARG A 260 4.79 0.90 -11.91
CA ARG A 260 3.39 1.32 -12.01
C ARG A 260 2.75 1.43 -10.62
N ASP A 261 3.05 0.49 -9.74
CA ASP A 261 2.54 0.51 -8.38
C ASP A 261 3.19 1.62 -7.54
N GLU A 262 4.48 1.90 -7.72
CA GLU A 262 5.15 3.06 -7.13
C GLU A 262 4.58 4.38 -7.67
N LEU A 263 4.33 4.48 -8.99
CA LEU A 263 3.72 5.64 -9.64
C LEU A 263 2.34 5.91 -9.05
N PHE A 264 1.53 4.88 -8.86
CA PHE A 264 0.23 5.01 -8.20
C PHE A 264 0.33 5.63 -6.80
N ARG A 265 1.33 5.23 -6.00
CA ARG A 265 1.57 5.84 -4.67
C ARG A 265 2.17 7.25 -4.76
N ALA A 266 2.88 7.61 -5.82
CA ALA A 266 3.30 8.99 -6.08
C ALA A 266 2.12 9.88 -6.50
N VAL A 267 1.24 9.38 -7.39
CA VAL A 267 0.00 10.05 -7.80
C VAL A 267 -0.91 10.32 -6.61
N ARG A 268 -0.97 9.40 -5.63
CA ARG A 268 -1.68 9.61 -4.35
C ARG A 268 -1.31 10.91 -3.65
N LEU A 269 -0.02 11.31 -3.65
CA LEU A 269 0.40 12.59 -3.09
C LEU A 269 -0.24 13.76 -3.82
N VAL A 270 -0.28 13.69 -5.15
CA VAL A 270 -0.80 14.76 -6.02
C VAL A 270 -2.32 14.87 -5.90
N VAL A 271 -3.06 13.76 -5.97
CA VAL A 271 -4.52 13.81 -5.95
C VAL A 271 -5.09 14.11 -4.57
N ASP A 272 -4.49 13.60 -3.49
CA ASP A 272 -4.96 13.87 -2.12
C ASP A 272 -4.77 15.35 -1.76
N THR A 273 -3.57 15.89 -1.98
CA THR A 273 -3.30 17.33 -1.82
C THR A 273 -4.03 18.17 -2.86
N GLY A 274 -4.25 17.62 -4.05
CA GLY A 274 -5.07 18.21 -5.11
C GLY A 274 -6.48 18.50 -4.62
N ILE A 275 -7.17 17.48 -4.11
CA ILE A 275 -8.53 17.58 -3.59
C ILE A 275 -8.59 18.49 -2.36
N HIS A 276 -7.70 18.26 -1.38
CA HIS A 276 -7.84 18.86 -0.05
C HIS A 276 -7.17 20.22 0.12
N ALA A 277 -6.18 20.58 -0.69
CA ALA A 277 -5.47 21.87 -0.62
C ALA A 277 -5.56 22.67 -1.92
N LYS A 278 -5.44 22.02 -3.09
CA LYS A 278 -5.57 22.70 -4.39
C LYS A 278 -7.02 22.79 -4.90
N ARG A 279 -7.96 22.26 -4.13
CA ARG A 279 -9.41 22.28 -4.38
C ARG A 279 -9.80 21.64 -5.72
N TRP A 280 -9.08 20.61 -6.14
CA TRP A 280 -9.47 19.79 -7.28
C TRP A 280 -10.82 19.12 -7.00
N THR A 281 -11.65 19.03 -8.04
CA THR A 281 -12.85 18.20 -7.98
C THR A 281 -12.49 16.73 -8.06
N ARG A 282 -13.43 15.86 -7.66
CA ARG A 282 -13.39 14.42 -7.87
C ARG A 282 -13.02 14.07 -9.30
N GLU A 283 -13.65 14.70 -10.29
CA GLU A 283 -13.43 14.42 -11.71
C GLU A 283 -12.02 14.83 -12.17
N GLN A 284 -11.48 15.94 -11.67
CA GLN A 284 -10.10 16.36 -11.96
C GLN A 284 -9.09 15.35 -11.39
N ALA A 285 -9.32 14.88 -10.17
CA ALA A 285 -8.48 13.86 -9.54
C ALA A 285 -8.56 12.50 -10.26
N ILE A 286 -9.75 12.09 -10.70
CA ILE A 286 -9.97 10.88 -11.51
C ILE A 286 -9.22 11.00 -12.83
N ALA A 287 -9.41 12.10 -13.57
CA ALA A 287 -8.77 12.32 -14.87
C ALA A 287 -7.24 12.27 -14.75
N TYR A 288 -6.67 12.94 -13.73
CA TYR A 288 -5.24 12.92 -13.48
C TYR A 288 -4.74 11.50 -13.20
N MET A 289 -5.40 10.75 -12.30
CA MET A 289 -4.97 9.40 -11.96
C MET A 289 -5.07 8.43 -13.14
N LEU A 290 -6.12 8.54 -13.96
CA LEU A 290 -6.28 7.74 -15.19
C LEU A 290 -5.14 7.99 -16.18
N GLU A 291 -4.85 9.25 -16.46
CA GLU A 291 -3.81 9.66 -17.41
C GLU A 291 -2.44 9.09 -17.01
N LYS A 292 -2.10 9.18 -15.72
CA LYS A 292 -0.78 8.77 -15.21
C LYS A 292 -0.62 7.27 -15.06
N THR A 293 -1.65 6.55 -14.60
CA THR A 293 -1.47 5.17 -14.14
C THR A 293 -1.94 4.09 -15.13
N GLY A 294 -2.86 4.42 -16.05
CA GLY A 294 -3.50 3.42 -16.91
C GLY A 294 -4.40 2.43 -16.17
N MET A 295 -4.83 2.78 -14.94
CA MET A 295 -5.77 1.97 -14.17
C MET A 295 -7.19 2.08 -14.74
N GLY A 296 -8.02 1.07 -14.50
CA GLY A 296 -9.43 1.10 -14.89
C GLY A 296 -10.24 2.14 -14.11
N GLU A 297 -11.17 2.82 -14.79
CA GLU A 297 -11.98 3.92 -14.25
C GLU A 297 -12.73 3.58 -12.97
N LYS A 298 -13.31 2.38 -12.87
CA LYS A 298 -13.98 1.92 -11.64
C LYS A 298 -13.03 1.89 -10.44
N ASN A 299 -11.80 1.43 -10.63
CA ASN A 299 -10.81 1.35 -9.56
C ASN A 299 -10.29 2.74 -9.19
N VAL A 300 -10.01 3.59 -10.18
CA VAL A 300 -9.61 4.99 -9.94
C VAL A 300 -10.70 5.75 -9.19
N THR A 301 -11.95 5.61 -9.60
CA THR A 301 -13.10 6.25 -8.95
C THR A 301 -13.20 5.86 -7.48
N ALA A 302 -13.13 4.56 -7.18
CA ALA A 302 -13.19 4.07 -5.80
C ALA A 302 -12.02 4.60 -4.95
N GLU A 303 -10.82 4.72 -5.53
CA GLU A 303 -9.66 5.29 -4.83
C GLU A 303 -9.83 6.80 -4.57
N ILE A 304 -10.27 7.58 -5.56
CA ILE A 304 -10.52 9.01 -5.36
C ILE A 304 -11.61 9.26 -4.31
N GLU A 305 -12.72 8.53 -4.36
CA GLU A 305 -13.79 8.63 -3.36
C GLU A 305 -13.32 8.22 -1.96
N ARG A 306 -12.41 7.23 -1.86
CA ARG A 306 -11.74 6.89 -0.60
C ARG A 306 -10.90 8.06 -0.09
N TYR A 307 -10.15 8.76 -0.94
CA TYR A 307 -9.31 9.89 -0.50
C TYR A 307 -10.16 11.05 0.02
N ILE A 308 -11.31 11.32 -0.61
CA ILE A 308 -12.28 12.33 -0.16
C ILE A 308 -12.72 12.09 1.30
N VAL A 309 -12.98 10.84 1.68
CA VAL A 309 -13.46 10.50 3.04
C VAL A 309 -12.34 10.15 4.03
N ASN A 310 -11.09 10.04 3.58
CA ASN A 310 -9.94 9.68 4.40
C ASN A 310 -8.70 10.55 4.05
N PRO A 311 -8.77 11.87 4.30
CA PRO A 311 -7.76 12.83 3.86
C PRO A 311 -6.38 12.49 4.41
N GLY A 312 -5.33 12.64 3.59
CA GLY A 312 -3.93 12.51 3.99
C GLY A 312 -3.43 11.09 4.21
N GLN A 313 -4.31 10.08 4.34
CA GLN A 313 -3.90 8.69 4.53
C GLN A 313 -3.15 8.15 3.30
N ALA A 314 -3.63 8.48 2.11
CA ALA A 314 -3.02 8.07 0.84
C ALA A 314 -1.58 8.60 0.67
N CYS A 315 -1.26 9.71 1.33
CA CYS A 315 0.07 10.30 1.28
C CYS A 315 1.14 9.53 2.08
N ALA A 316 0.71 8.74 3.08
CA ALA A 316 1.62 8.08 4.01
C ALA A 316 2.58 7.09 3.33
N TYR A 317 2.10 6.39 2.28
CA TYR A 317 2.83 5.36 1.55
C TYR A 317 4.16 5.87 0.99
N LYS A 318 4.09 6.86 0.09
CA LYS A 318 5.27 7.35 -0.62
C LYS A 318 6.18 8.18 0.30
N VAL A 319 5.61 8.95 1.23
CA VAL A 319 6.40 9.69 2.24
C VAL A 319 7.19 8.73 3.13
N GLY A 320 6.55 7.66 3.59
CA GLY A 320 7.21 6.63 4.41
C GLY A 320 8.36 5.95 3.67
N MET A 321 8.12 5.52 2.43
CA MET A 321 9.16 4.91 1.57
C MET A 321 10.36 5.86 1.40
N LEU A 322 10.11 7.09 0.98
CA LEU A 322 11.16 8.09 0.75
C LEU A 322 11.96 8.34 2.02
N LYS A 323 11.31 8.36 3.18
CA LYS A 323 12.03 8.56 4.43
C LYS A 323 12.91 7.36 4.80
N ILE A 324 12.44 6.14 4.57
CA ILE A 324 13.26 4.93 4.79
C ILE A 324 14.47 4.93 3.84
N GLN A 325 14.29 5.32 2.58
CA GLN A 325 15.37 5.47 1.61
C GLN A 325 16.39 6.54 2.06
N GLU A 326 15.93 7.72 2.47
CA GLU A 326 16.78 8.79 3.00
C GLU A 326 17.61 8.31 4.20
N LEU A 327 16.99 7.63 5.16
CA LEU A 327 17.67 7.12 6.35
C LEU A 327 18.72 6.06 6.00
N ARG A 328 18.41 5.18 5.05
CA ARG A 328 19.35 4.18 4.53
C ARG A 328 20.54 4.85 3.84
N GLU A 329 20.29 5.80 2.95
CA GLU A 329 21.34 6.53 2.22
C GLU A 329 22.26 7.29 3.16
N ARG A 330 21.71 7.94 4.17
CA ARG A 330 22.50 8.61 5.21
C ARG A 330 23.36 7.64 6.00
N ALA A 331 22.80 6.51 6.44
CA ALA A 331 23.58 5.48 7.12
C ALA A 331 24.71 4.94 6.23
N GLN A 332 24.46 4.80 4.92
CA GLN A 332 25.48 4.40 3.95
C GLN A 332 26.59 5.44 3.81
N GLN A 333 26.25 6.73 3.75
CA GLN A 333 27.21 7.84 3.66
C GLN A 333 28.06 7.95 4.94
N GLU A 334 27.44 7.88 6.11
CA GLU A 334 28.12 8.06 7.39
C GLU A 334 28.99 6.86 7.78
N LEU A 335 28.56 5.63 7.48
CA LEU A 335 29.28 4.41 7.84
C LEU A 335 30.30 3.97 6.78
N GLY A 336 30.14 4.41 5.53
CA GLY A 336 31.02 4.03 4.42
C GLY A 336 31.17 2.51 4.31
N ASN A 337 32.42 2.02 4.35
CA ASN A 337 32.73 0.59 4.24
C ASN A 337 32.19 -0.27 5.40
N LYS A 338 31.72 0.34 6.50
CA LYS A 338 31.09 -0.38 7.63
C LYS A 338 29.58 -0.51 7.46
N PHE A 339 29.00 0.03 6.40
CA PHE A 339 27.57 -0.07 6.15
C PHE A 339 27.17 -1.53 5.82
N ASP A 340 26.42 -2.16 6.70
CA ASP A 340 25.68 -3.40 6.42
C ASP A 340 24.19 -3.06 6.18
N GLN A 341 23.67 -3.46 5.01
CA GLN A 341 22.25 -3.30 4.65
C GLN A 341 21.31 -3.99 5.65
N ARG A 342 21.68 -5.18 6.12
CA ARG A 342 20.85 -6.03 6.96
C ARG A 342 20.69 -5.44 8.35
N GLU A 343 21.74 -4.82 8.88
CA GLU A 343 21.68 -4.04 10.12
C GLU A 343 20.80 -2.79 9.96
N SER A 344 20.74 -2.20 8.75
CA SER A 344 19.88 -1.03 8.48
C SER A 344 18.41 -1.44 8.52
N HIS A 345 18.09 -2.56 7.89
CA HIS A 345 16.75 -3.13 7.95
C HIS A 345 16.36 -3.53 9.36
N ASP A 346 17.27 -4.14 10.12
CA ASP A 346 16.99 -4.55 11.50
C ASP A 346 16.64 -3.34 12.40
N ALA A 347 17.35 -2.22 12.23
CA ALA A 347 17.07 -0.98 12.93
C ALA A 347 15.67 -0.41 12.58
N VAL A 348 15.31 -0.40 11.28
CA VAL A 348 13.99 0.06 10.83
C VAL A 348 12.88 -0.87 11.34
N LEU A 349 13.02 -2.18 11.16
CA LEU A 349 12.01 -3.18 11.55
C LEU A 349 11.72 -3.21 13.05
N LYS A 350 12.73 -2.93 13.87
CA LYS A 350 12.61 -2.90 15.34
C LYS A 350 12.21 -1.52 15.88
N ALA A 351 12.13 -0.50 15.02
CA ALA A 351 11.83 0.89 15.38
C ALA A 351 10.55 1.04 16.20
N ASN A 352 9.46 0.43 15.72
CA ASN A 352 8.13 0.60 16.31
C ASN A 352 8.05 0.01 17.73
N ALA A 353 8.84 -1.03 17.98
CA ALA A 353 8.87 -1.72 19.27
C ALA A 353 9.92 -1.13 20.23
N ARG A 354 11.06 -0.64 19.73
CA ARG A 354 12.12 -0.10 20.60
C ARG A 354 11.79 1.33 21.06
N HIS A 355 12.48 1.81 22.10
CA HIS A 355 12.44 3.22 22.53
C HIS A 355 13.09 4.18 21.52
N CYS A 356 13.51 3.68 20.36
CA CYS A 356 14.00 4.48 19.26
C CYS A 356 12.82 5.21 18.64
N ASN A 357 12.63 6.46 19.03
CA ASN A 357 11.83 7.40 18.28
C ASN A 357 12.48 7.58 16.90
N LEU A 358 12.21 6.66 15.99
CA LEU A 358 12.23 6.93 14.55
C LEU A 358 11.02 7.82 14.27
N SER A 359 11.07 9.03 14.83
CA SER A 359 10.29 10.10 14.26
C SER A 359 10.85 10.26 12.85
N LEU A 360 10.01 10.10 11.83
CA LEU A 360 10.36 10.50 10.47
C LEU A 360 10.75 12.01 10.43
N ALA A 361 10.52 12.77 11.50
CA ALA A 361 10.96 14.14 11.70
C ALA A 361 12.30 14.32 12.46
N ASP A 362 12.88 13.31 13.13
CA ASP A 362 14.19 13.42 13.80
C ASP A 362 15.10 12.20 13.53
N PRO A 363 16.00 12.32 12.54
CA PRO A 363 16.88 11.24 12.10
C PRO A 363 18.13 11.01 12.97
N SER A 364 18.39 11.85 13.97
CA SER A 364 19.58 11.73 14.84
C SER A 364 19.62 10.42 15.63
N HIS A 365 18.45 9.83 15.94
CA HIS A 365 18.33 8.60 16.70
C HIS A 365 18.57 7.32 15.88
N PHE A 366 18.59 7.39 14.54
CA PHE A 366 18.74 6.19 13.70
C PHE A 366 20.13 5.55 13.84
N ILE A 367 21.18 6.37 13.91
CA ILE A 367 22.56 5.91 14.07
C ILE A 367 22.87 5.52 15.52
N ALA A 368 22.31 6.24 16.50
CA ALA A 368 22.51 5.95 17.92
C ALA A 368 21.81 4.67 18.41
N CYS A 369 20.83 4.16 17.65
CA CYS A 369 20.07 2.96 17.95
C CYS A 369 20.65 1.66 17.36
N ARG A 370 21.77 1.76 16.63
CA ARG A 370 22.52 0.61 16.10
C ARG A 370 23.50 0.05 17.11
#